data_AF-A0A926VXB5-F1
#
_entry.id   AF-A0A926VXB5-F1
#
_cell.length_a   1.000
_cell.length_b   1.000
_cell.length_c   1.000
_cell.angle_alpha   90.00
_cell.angle_beta   90.00
_cell.angle_gamma   90.00
#
_symmetry.space_group_name_H-M   'P 1'
#
loop_
_entity.id
_entity.type
_entity.pdbx_description
1 polymer ?
#
loop_
_entity_poly.entity_id
_entity_poly.type
_entity_poly.pdbx_seq_one_letter_code
_entity_poly.pdbx_strand_id
1 'polypeptide(L)'
;MRDFLTVDRVANQIRLRRSTYTGTFLLVEGSSDKTFYKRFVDLLVCELVETSGKPSSKQRAIEILKTLEQSNFQGVLAIVDADFDRLETLLYTSLNLLYTDSHDLETMLINSPAFNKVLAEFGSEEKIAQFNRDVKLVLIENGMSVGYLLWISKCDGLNLTFEGITFSKFIDEQTLQIDELKMIQEIKNKSQAFSLNEKNLQERLKSLKNNNYDPWQICCGHHLVEILSFGLRKALGSNKAADVEPNSLERSLRLAYEEIYFHQTQLYLDIRTWESRNQSFRVLRNDT
;
A
#
# COMPACT_ATOMS: atom_id res chain seq x y z
N MET A 1 14.73 14.77 -16.49
CA MET A 1 15.62 15.85 -16.02
C MET A 1 15.04 16.59 -14.80
N ARG A 2 13.76 17.00 -14.81
CA ARG A 2 13.13 17.62 -13.62
C ARG A 2 13.10 16.68 -12.41
N ASP A 3 12.83 15.39 -12.61
CA ASP A 3 12.69 14.44 -11.49
C ASP A 3 14.05 14.09 -10.84
N PHE A 4 15.11 13.89 -11.63
CA PHE A 4 16.49 13.75 -11.11
C PHE A 4 16.93 14.96 -10.29
N LEU A 5 16.60 16.18 -10.74
CA LEU A 5 16.85 17.38 -9.95
C LEU A 5 16.10 17.37 -8.61
N THR A 6 14.96 16.67 -8.50
CA THR A 6 14.24 16.55 -7.22
C THR A 6 14.84 15.50 -6.28
N VAL A 7 15.43 14.41 -6.79
CA VAL A 7 16.13 13.40 -5.97
C VAL A 7 17.37 14.03 -5.33
N ASP A 8 18.22 14.65 -6.14
CA ASP A 8 19.42 15.33 -5.66
C ASP A 8 19.10 16.46 -4.68
N ARG A 9 17.99 17.18 -4.93
CA ARG A 9 17.54 18.25 -4.02
C ARG A 9 17.21 17.70 -2.63
N VAL A 10 16.46 16.60 -2.54
CA VAL A 10 16.10 16.01 -1.24
C VAL A 10 17.32 15.42 -0.56
N ALA A 11 18.16 14.68 -1.27
CA ALA A 11 19.41 14.14 -0.72
C ALA A 11 20.33 15.26 -0.18
N ASN A 12 20.48 16.36 -0.92
CA ASN A 12 21.28 17.51 -0.49
C ASN A 12 20.64 18.26 0.69
N GLN A 13 19.31 18.34 0.75
CA GLN A 13 18.60 18.89 1.90
C GLN A 13 18.89 18.07 3.17
N ILE A 14 18.84 16.73 3.08
CA ILE A 14 19.17 15.83 4.20
C ILE A 14 20.64 16.01 4.62
N ARG A 15 21.57 16.06 3.66
CA ARG A 15 23.00 16.31 3.94
C ARG A 15 23.24 17.64 4.64
N LEU A 16 22.58 18.71 4.19
CA LEU A 16 22.69 20.02 4.83
C LEU A 16 22.11 19.97 6.25
N ARG A 17 20.96 19.32 6.43
CA ARG A 17 20.28 19.18 7.73
C ARG A 17 21.13 18.45 8.76
N ARG A 18 21.93 17.47 8.35
CA ARG A 18 22.87 16.73 9.22
C ARG A 18 23.84 17.63 10.01
N SER A 19 24.15 18.83 9.53
CA SER A 19 24.99 19.81 10.27
C SER A 19 24.38 20.30 11.60
N THR A 20 23.05 20.22 11.73
CA THR A 20 22.30 20.70 12.91
C THR A 20 21.48 19.60 13.59
N TYR A 21 21.40 18.42 12.97
CA TYR A 21 20.58 17.32 13.44
C TYR A 21 21.35 16.00 13.40
N THR A 22 21.46 15.34 14.55
CA THR A 22 22.22 14.11 14.75
C THR A 22 21.35 12.85 14.73
N GLY A 23 20.03 12.99 14.65
CA GLY A 23 19.08 11.86 14.66
C GLY A 23 18.95 11.14 13.32
N THR A 24 17.95 10.28 13.24
CA THR A 24 17.66 9.46 12.05
C THR A 24 16.80 10.22 11.05
N PHE A 25 17.02 9.99 9.76
CA PHE A 25 16.09 10.38 8.70
C PHE A 25 15.34 9.14 8.22
N LEU A 26 14.01 9.13 8.38
CA LEU A 26 13.15 8.07 7.89
C LEU A 26 12.47 8.52 6.59
N LEU A 27 12.86 7.93 5.46
CA LEU A 27 12.25 8.18 4.16
C LEU A 27 10.98 7.34 4.03
N VAL A 28 9.89 7.98 3.62
CA VAL A 28 8.59 7.34 3.38
C VAL A 28 7.96 7.90 2.10
N GLU A 29 7.17 7.09 1.41
CA GLU A 29 6.66 7.41 0.07
C GLU A 29 5.75 8.63 0.04
N GLY A 30 4.78 8.69 0.94
CA GLY A 30 3.72 9.68 0.90
C GLY A 30 3.35 10.29 2.25
N SER A 31 2.41 11.22 2.18
CA SER A 31 1.89 11.92 3.36
C SER A 31 1.05 11.01 4.27
N SER A 32 0.38 9.99 3.71
CA SER A 32 -0.34 8.94 4.44
C SER A 32 0.62 8.10 5.27
N ASP A 33 1.72 7.63 4.68
CA ASP A 33 2.79 6.88 5.35
C ASP A 33 3.40 7.70 6.47
N LYS A 34 3.76 8.95 6.17
CA LYS A 34 4.30 9.88 7.16
C LYS A 34 3.35 10.03 8.34
N THR A 35 2.05 10.15 8.08
CA THR A 35 1.04 10.27 9.13
C THR A 35 0.93 8.99 9.95
N PHE A 36 1.00 7.83 9.32
CA PHE A 36 0.98 6.53 9.99
C PHE A 36 2.22 6.33 10.87
N TYR A 37 3.43 6.38 10.30
CA TYR A 37 4.67 6.11 11.02
C TYR A 37 4.97 7.15 12.12
N LYS A 38 4.50 8.40 11.99
CA LYS A 38 4.63 9.44 13.02
C LYS A 38 4.13 9.00 14.41
N ARG A 39 3.21 8.03 14.45
CA ARG A 39 2.62 7.48 15.68
C ARG A 39 3.63 6.65 16.49
N PHE A 40 4.53 5.93 15.82
CA PHE A 40 5.44 4.95 16.41
C PHE A 40 6.87 5.49 16.58
N VAL A 41 7.23 6.48 15.77
CA VAL A 41 8.59 7.06 15.79
C VAL A 41 8.83 8.00 16.97
N ASP A 42 10.07 8.01 17.46
CA ASP A 42 10.55 8.98 18.45
C ASP A 42 10.94 10.29 17.73
N LEU A 43 10.02 11.25 17.75
CA LEU A 43 10.17 12.52 17.02
C LEU A 43 11.29 13.43 17.56
N LEU A 44 11.89 13.12 18.72
CA LEU A 44 13.06 13.85 19.22
C LEU A 44 14.33 13.43 18.48
N VAL A 45 14.38 12.19 18.00
CA VAL A 45 15.59 11.57 17.44
C VAL A 45 15.37 10.93 16.06
N CYS A 46 14.16 11.02 15.48
CA CYS A 46 13.85 10.61 14.12
C CYS A 46 12.99 11.66 13.38
N GLU A 47 13.46 12.13 12.21
CA GLU A 47 12.77 13.05 11.31
C GLU A 47 12.22 12.30 10.09
N LEU A 48 10.90 12.36 9.85
CA LEU A 48 10.28 11.74 8.66
C LEU A 48 10.35 12.66 7.44
N VAL A 49 10.90 12.13 6.35
CA VAL A 49 11.06 12.79 5.06
C VAL A 49 10.15 12.12 4.04
N GLU A 50 9.20 12.89 3.51
CA GLU A 50 8.31 12.44 2.44
C GLU A 50 9.04 12.50 1.09
N THR A 51 8.96 11.42 0.30
CA THR A 51 9.63 11.30 -1.00
C THR A 51 8.65 11.31 -2.18
N SER A 52 7.42 11.77 -1.97
CA SER A 52 6.34 11.76 -2.96
C SER A 52 6.72 12.42 -4.28
N GLY A 53 6.47 11.74 -5.40
CA GLY A 53 6.85 12.27 -6.71
C GLY A 53 6.63 11.30 -7.87
N LYS A 54 6.84 11.82 -9.08
CA LYS A 54 6.75 11.05 -10.32
C LYS A 54 8.13 10.52 -10.74
N PRO A 55 8.21 9.41 -11.50
CA PRO A 55 7.09 8.55 -11.92
C PRO A 55 6.55 7.64 -10.81
N SER A 56 7.31 7.43 -9.72
CA SER A 56 6.93 6.60 -8.58
C SER A 56 7.58 7.13 -7.29
N SER A 57 6.79 7.24 -6.21
CA SER A 57 7.26 7.68 -4.89
C SER A 57 8.27 6.70 -4.28
N LYS A 58 8.00 5.40 -4.41
CA LYS A 58 8.93 4.30 -4.10
C LYS A 58 10.27 4.42 -4.79
N GLN A 59 10.29 4.53 -6.12
CA GLN A 59 11.54 4.66 -6.88
C GLN A 59 12.33 5.88 -6.42
N ARG A 60 11.63 6.98 -6.15
CA ARG A 60 12.25 8.20 -5.63
C ARG A 60 12.85 8.00 -4.24
N ALA A 61 12.18 7.30 -3.33
CA ALA A 61 12.74 6.95 -2.01
C ALA A 61 14.03 6.14 -2.15
N ILE A 62 14.00 5.11 -3.00
CA ILE A 62 15.15 4.22 -3.27
C ILE A 62 16.32 5.00 -3.89
N GLU A 63 16.07 5.88 -4.87
CA GLU A 63 17.11 6.68 -5.50
C GLU A 63 17.73 7.71 -4.54
N ILE A 64 16.91 8.36 -3.69
CA ILE A 64 17.42 9.25 -2.64
C ILE A 64 18.30 8.47 -1.67
N LEU A 65 17.86 7.30 -1.21
CA LEU A 65 18.63 6.43 -0.31
C LEU A 65 19.98 6.06 -0.95
N LYS A 66 19.96 5.59 -2.19
CA LYS A 66 21.17 5.21 -2.94
C LYS A 66 22.16 6.37 -3.07
N THR A 67 21.67 7.58 -3.36
CA THR A 67 22.53 8.78 -3.43
C THR A 67 23.16 9.12 -2.07
N LEU A 68 22.43 8.95 -0.96
CA LEU A 68 22.96 9.17 0.38
C LEU A 68 24.00 8.10 0.77
N GLU A 69 23.73 6.84 0.45
CA GLU A 69 24.65 5.72 0.69
C GLU A 69 25.96 5.85 -0.08
N GLN A 70 25.91 6.32 -1.34
CA GLN A 70 27.11 6.61 -2.14
C GLN A 70 28.03 7.66 -1.49
N SER A 71 27.47 8.53 -0.63
CA SER A 71 28.24 9.49 0.17
C SER A 71 28.58 8.99 1.59
N ASN A 72 28.40 7.70 1.87
CA ASN A 72 28.56 7.07 3.19
C ASN A 72 27.72 7.76 4.30
N PHE A 73 26.58 8.35 3.93
CA PHE A 73 25.72 9.05 4.87
C PHE A 73 25.11 8.07 5.88
N GLN A 74 25.25 8.36 7.17
CA GLN A 74 24.77 7.51 8.26
C GLN A 74 23.40 7.96 8.78
N GLY A 75 22.64 7.04 9.36
CA GLY A 75 21.38 7.34 10.03
C GLY A 75 20.26 7.73 9.06
N VAL A 76 20.17 7.02 7.93
CA VAL A 76 19.04 7.08 7.01
C VAL A 76 18.44 5.69 6.88
N LEU A 77 17.12 5.60 6.95
CA LEU A 77 16.33 4.39 6.73
C LEU A 77 15.20 4.74 5.76
N ALA A 78 14.89 3.87 4.82
CA ALA A 78 13.74 4.02 3.94
C ALA A 78 12.74 2.88 4.19
N ILE A 79 11.45 3.22 4.23
CA ILE A 79 10.36 2.24 4.20
C ILE A 79 9.54 2.53 2.95
N VAL A 80 9.35 1.50 2.14
CA VAL A 80 8.56 1.56 0.89
C VAL A 80 7.53 0.45 0.86
N ASP A 81 6.50 0.61 0.05
CA ASP A 81 5.52 -0.43 -0.21
C ASP A 81 6.19 -1.62 -0.92
N ALA A 82 5.74 -2.83 -0.60
CA ALA A 82 6.22 -4.04 -1.25
C ALA A 82 5.81 -4.08 -2.73
N ASP A 83 4.67 -3.53 -3.11
CA ASP A 83 4.02 -3.74 -4.40
C ASP A 83 4.08 -5.24 -4.79
N PHE A 84 4.50 -5.53 -6.02
CA PHE A 84 4.78 -6.87 -6.51
C PHE A 84 6.25 -7.28 -6.33
N ASP A 85 7.08 -6.49 -5.65
CA ASP A 85 8.51 -6.74 -5.55
C ASP A 85 8.77 -8.10 -4.86
N ARG A 86 7.98 -8.47 -3.85
CA ARG A 86 8.08 -9.78 -3.17
C ARG A 86 7.73 -10.98 -4.07
N LEU A 87 7.12 -10.74 -5.23
CA LEU A 87 6.78 -11.74 -6.22
C LEU A 87 7.79 -11.78 -7.37
N GLU A 88 8.62 -10.74 -7.49
CA GLU A 88 9.64 -10.60 -8.53
C GLU A 88 11.01 -11.06 -8.02
N THR A 89 11.84 -11.61 -8.90
CA THR A 89 13.16 -12.16 -8.54
C THR A 89 14.25 -11.10 -8.37
N LEU A 90 13.99 -9.86 -8.79
CA LEU A 90 14.97 -8.76 -8.80
C LEU A 90 14.57 -7.68 -7.79
N LEU A 91 14.89 -7.93 -6.53
CA LEU A 91 14.75 -6.97 -5.44
C LEU A 91 15.98 -6.08 -5.36
N TYR A 92 15.81 -4.76 -5.41
CA TYR A 92 16.86 -3.88 -4.92
C TYR A 92 16.95 -4.07 -3.40
N THR A 93 18.11 -4.47 -2.91
CA THR A 93 18.32 -4.73 -1.49
C THR A 93 19.35 -3.74 -0.95
N SER A 94 19.03 -3.15 0.19
CA SER A 94 19.95 -2.37 1.02
C SER A 94 19.68 -2.71 2.48
N LEU A 95 20.71 -2.61 3.32
CA LEU A 95 20.55 -2.70 4.77
C LEU A 95 19.70 -1.55 5.35
N ASN A 96 19.54 -0.45 4.60
CA ASN A 96 18.77 0.73 4.98
C ASN A 96 17.43 0.85 4.22
N LEU A 97 17.00 -0.21 3.53
CA LEU A 97 15.72 -0.26 2.83
C LEU A 97 14.86 -1.39 3.39
N LEU A 98 13.68 -1.03 3.89
CA LEU A 98 12.67 -1.95 4.39
C LEU A 98 11.40 -1.84 3.55
N TYR A 99 10.62 -2.91 3.56
CA TYR A 99 9.38 -3.03 2.81
C TYR A 99 8.22 -3.32 3.75
N THR A 100 7.02 -2.82 3.43
CA THR A 100 5.78 -3.24 4.10
C THR A 100 5.61 -4.76 4.08
N ASP A 101 4.99 -5.32 5.12
CA ASP A 101 4.82 -6.78 5.26
C ASP A 101 3.94 -7.36 4.12
N SER A 102 2.85 -6.67 3.81
CA SER A 102 1.98 -6.92 2.66
C SER A 102 2.27 -5.94 1.52
N HIS A 103 1.52 -6.03 0.42
CA HIS A 103 1.67 -5.23 -0.79
C HIS A 103 1.91 -3.74 -0.52
N ASP A 104 1.15 -3.15 0.40
CA ASP A 104 1.21 -1.73 0.78
C ASP A 104 0.77 -1.53 2.24
N LEU A 105 0.80 -0.28 2.71
CA LEU A 105 0.30 0.07 4.04
C LEU A 105 -1.17 -0.32 4.24
N GLU A 106 -2.06 0.02 3.30
CA GLU A 106 -3.50 -0.24 3.42
C GLU A 106 -3.81 -1.73 3.60
N THR A 107 -3.11 -2.62 2.90
CA THR A 107 -3.22 -4.07 3.11
C THR A 107 -2.78 -4.49 4.50
N MET A 108 -1.74 -3.88 5.10
CA MET A 108 -1.35 -4.16 6.49
C MET A 108 -2.47 -3.75 7.46
N LEU A 109 -3.10 -2.60 7.21
CA LEU A 109 -4.22 -2.12 8.04
C LEU A 109 -5.41 -3.08 7.97
N ILE A 110 -5.79 -3.52 6.76
CA ILE A 110 -6.91 -4.44 6.52
C ILE A 110 -6.61 -5.84 7.08
N ASN A 111 -5.36 -6.30 7.01
CA ASN A 111 -4.98 -7.60 7.56
C ASN A 111 -5.03 -7.63 9.09
N SER A 112 -4.93 -6.47 9.76
CA SER A 112 -4.97 -6.37 11.22
C SER A 112 -6.39 -6.42 11.83
N PRO A 113 -6.51 -6.46 13.18
CA PRO A 113 -7.78 -6.29 13.88
C PRO A 113 -8.44 -4.91 13.67
N ALA A 114 -7.73 -3.91 13.15
CA ALA A 114 -8.29 -2.60 12.83
C ALA A 114 -9.48 -2.70 11.85
N PHE A 115 -9.40 -3.64 10.91
CA PHE A 115 -10.48 -3.91 9.95
C PHE A 115 -11.81 -4.23 10.65
N ASN A 116 -11.78 -5.06 11.70
CA ASN A 116 -13.00 -5.45 12.41
C ASN A 116 -13.65 -4.26 13.11
N LYS A 117 -12.85 -3.30 13.62
CA LYS A 117 -13.37 -2.07 14.24
C LYS A 117 -14.03 -1.16 13.22
N VAL A 118 -13.42 -0.99 12.05
CA VAL A 118 -14.01 -0.23 10.95
C VAL A 118 -15.30 -0.90 10.46
N LEU A 119 -15.30 -2.23 10.33
CA LEU A 119 -16.51 -2.96 9.95
C LEU A 119 -17.63 -2.84 11.00
N ALA A 120 -17.29 -2.84 12.30
CA ALA A 120 -18.27 -2.62 13.37
C ALA A 120 -18.82 -1.18 13.40
N GLU A 121 -18.02 -0.18 13.04
CA GLU A 121 -18.44 1.23 12.99
C GLU A 121 -19.38 1.52 11.81
N PHE A 122 -19.07 1.01 10.62
CA PHE A 122 -19.77 1.37 9.39
C PHE A 122 -20.72 0.27 8.87
N GLY A 123 -20.55 -0.97 9.32
CA GLY A 123 -21.36 -2.11 8.87
C GLY A 123 -22.74 -2.14 9.53
N SER A 124 -23.75 -2.67 8.83
CA SER A 124 -25.02 -3.07 9.46
C SER A 124 -24.90 -4.51 9.94
N GLU A 125 -25.17 -4.72 11.22
CA GLU A 125 -25.16 -6.06 11.84
C GLU A 125 -26.08 -7.02 11.08
N GLU A 126 -27.29 -6.56 10.71
CA GLU A 126 -28.27 -7.39 10.00
C GLU A 126 -27.78 -7.77 8.60
N LYS A 127 -27.23 -6.81 7.85
CA LYS A 127 -26.74 -7.06 6.49
C LYS A 127 -25.51 -7.96 6.49
N ILE A 128 -24.58 -7.74 7.40
CA ILE A 128 -23.38 -8.59 7.53
C ILE A 128 -23.78 -10.02 7.93
N ALA A 129 -24.73 -10.18 8.86
CA ALA A 129 -25.26 -11.50 9.22
C ALA A 129 -25.93 -12.21 8.03
N GLN A 130 -26.69 -11.47 7.21
CA GLN A 130 -27.33 -12.00 6.00
C GLN A 130 -26.34 -12.29 4.87
N PHE A 131 -25.21 -11.57 4.79
CA PHE A 131 -24.19 -11.77 3.78
C PHE A 131 -23.56 -13.17 3.83
N ASN A 132 -23.57 -13.80 5.01
CA ASN A 132 -23.23 -15.22 5.24
C ASN A 132 -21.87 -15.65 4.66
N ARG A 133 -20.93 -14.71 4.56
CA ARG A 133 -19.53 -14.92 4.14
C ARG A 133 -18.63 -14.02 4.97
N ASP A 134 -17.39 -14.46 5.18
CA ASP A 134 -16.38 -13.61 5.81
C ASP A 134 -16.06 -12.41 4.90
N VAL A 135 -16.30 -11.21 5.40
CA VAL A 135 -16.14 -9.97 4.62
C VAL A 135 -14.70 -9.77 4.18
N LYS A 136 -13.71 -10.07 5.05
CA LYS A 136 -12.29 -9.92 4.73
C LYS A 136 -11.90 -10.87 3.60
N LEU A 137 -12.34 -12.13 3.65
CA LEU A 137 -12.10 -13.10 2.58
C LEU A 137 -12.69 -12.63 1.25
N VAL A 138 -13.92 -12.11 1.26
CA VAL A 138 -14.54 -11.58 0.04
C VAL A 138 -13.77 -10.38 -0.52
N LEU A 139 -13.31 -9.46 0.34
CA LEU A 139 -12.48 -8.34 -0.13
C LEU A 139 -11.21 -8.84 -0.80
N ILE A 140 -10.51 -9.80 -0.20
CA ILE A 140 -9.27 -10.37 -0.74
C ILE A 140 -9.54 -11.07 -2.07
N GLU A 141 -10.52 -11.98 -2.14
CA GLU A 141 -10.86 -12.71 -3.37
C GLU A 141 -11.13 -11.77 -4.56
N ASN A 142 -11.87 -10.68 -4.30
CA ASN A 142 -12.17 -9.68 -5.32
C ASN A 142 -10.96 -8.80 -5.61
N GLY A 143 -10.24 -8.34 -4.58
CA GLY A 143 -9.02 -7.56 -4.73
C GLY A 143 -7.95 -8.29 -5.54
N MET A 144 -7.84 -9.61 -5.40
CA MET A 144 -6.90 -10.41 -6.19
C MET A 144 -7.19 -10.33 -7.68
N SER A 145 -8.45 -10.28 -8.11
CA SER A 145 -8.80 -10.19 -9.53
C SER A 145 -8.27 -8.89 -10.16
N VAL A 146 -8.43 -7.76 -9.46
CA VAL A 146 -7.88 -6.47 -9.88
C VAL A 146 -6.35 -6.45 -9.78
N GLY A 147 -5.81 -6.99 -8.67
CA GLY A 147 -4.37 -7.07 -8.39
C GLY A 147 -3.61 -7.87 -9.43
N TYR A 148 -4.14 -9.03 -9.86
CA TYR A 148 -3.53 -9.81 -10.94
C TYR A 148 -3.54 -9.05 -12.27
N LEU A 149 -4.60 -8.31 -12.60
CA LEU A 149 -4.64 -7.54 -13.84
C LEU A 149 -3.65 -6.36 -13.78
N LEU A 150 -3.49 -5.73 -12.62
CA LEU A 150 -2.47 -4.71 -12.37
C LEU A 150 -1.06 -5.31 -12.54
N TRP A 151 -0.82 -6.49 -11.99
CA TRP A 151 0.46 -7.16 -12.12
C TRP A 151 0.77 -7.54 -13.57
N ILE A 152 -0.21 -8.08 -14.31
CA ILE A 152 -0.09 -8.35 -15.75
C ILE A 152 0.26 -7.07 -16.51
N SER A 153 -0.40 -5.96 -16.21
CA SER A 153 -0.10 -4.67 -16.84
C SER A 153 1.35 -4.24 -16.60
N LYS A 154 1.88 -4.46 -15.39
CA LYS A 154 3.27 -4.15 -15.04
C LYS A 154 4.24 -5.06 -15.79
N CYS A 155 4.06 -6.38 -15.73
CA CYS A 155 4.95 -7.37 -16.35
C CYS A 155 4.98 -7.26 -17.88
N ASP A 156 3.81 -7.06 -18.50
CA ASP A 156 3.68 -7.06 -19.95
C ASP A 156 3.79 -5.64 -20.55
N GLY A 157 4.04 -4.61 -19.72
CA GLY A 157 4.22 -3.22 -20.16
C GLY A 157 3.00 -2.61 -20.82
N LEU A 158 1.78 -3.00 -20.38
CA LEU A 158 0.52 -2.64 -21.04
C LEU A 158 0.08 -1.19 -20.77
N ASN A 159 0.66 -0.53 -19.76
CA ASN A 159 0.33 0.83 -19.35
C ASN A 159 -1.18 1.02 -19.05
N LEU A 160 -1.83 0.03 -18.43
CA LEU A 160 -3.21 0.16 -17.97
C LEU A 160 -3.29 1.08 -16.75
N THR A 161 -4.35 1.90 -16.72
CA THR A 161 -4.68 2.83 -15.64
C THR A 161 -5.76 2.24 -14.75
N PHE A 162 -5.45 2.12 -13.47
CA PHE A 162 -6.36 1.62 -12.43
C PHE A 162 -6.93 2.75 -11.55
N GLU A 163 -6.30 3.93 -11.56
CA GLU A 163 -6.81 5.10 -10.86
C GLU A 163 -8.16 5.56 -11.44
N GLY A 164 -9.17 5.72 -10.58
CA GLY A 164 -10.49 6.21 -10.95
C GLY A 164 -11.29 5.27 -11.85
N ILE A 165 -11.05 3.95 -11.76
CA ILE A 165 -11.95 2.93 -12.32
C ILE A 165 -13.24 2.87 -11.52
N THR A 166 -14.36 2.57 -12.18
CA THR A 166 -15.67 2.53 -11.51
C THR A 166 -16.03 1.10 -11.08
N PHE A 167 -15.74 0.75 -9.83
CA PHE A 167 -15.98 -0.60 -9.28
C PHE A 167 -17.44 -1.09 -9.41
N SER A 168 -18.43 -0.18 -9.31
CA SER A 168 -19.85 -0.54 -9.45
C SER A 168 -20.24 -1.05 -10.84
N LYS A 169 -19.38 -0.91 -11.86
CA LYS A 169 -19.66 -1.45 -13.20
C LYS A 169 -19.38 -2.94 -13.32
N PHE A 170 -18.58 -3.50 -12.41
CA PHE A 170 -18.14 -4.89 -12.48
C PHE A 170 -18.26 -5.65 -11.15
N ILE A 171 -18.77 -5.04 -10.09
CA ILE A 171 -19.07 -5.70 -8.81
C ILE A 171 -20.58 -5.81 -8.62
N ASP A 172 -21.05 -7.00 -8.30
CA ASP A 172 -22.45 -7.23 -7.94
C ASP A 172 -22.80 -6.60 -6.58
N GLU A 173 -23.92 -5.87 -6.52
CA GLU A 173 -24.31 -5.07 -5.34
C GLU A 173 -24.66 -5.91 -4.10
N GLN A 174 -25.05 -7.19 -4.27
CA GLN A 174 -25.50 -8.04 -3.18
C GLN A 174 -24.42 -9.01 -2.71
N THR A 175 -23.72 -9.62 -3.67
CA THR A 175 -22.72 -10.68 -3.42
C THR A 175 -21.29 -10.16 -3.35
N LEU A 176 -21.06 -8.93 -3.82
CA LEU A 176 -19.74 -8.34 -4.05
C LEU A 176 -18.84 -9.14 -4.99
N GLN A 177 -19.39 -10.06 -5.79
CA GLN A 177 -18.59 -10.81 -6.76
C GLN A 177 -18.20 -9.93 -7.96
N ILE A 178 -16.94 -10.03 -8.37
CA ILE A 178 -16.43 -9.40 -9.59
C ILE A 178 -16.80 -10.20 -10.84
N ASP A 179 -17.33 -9.49 -11.84
CA ASP A 179 -17.37 -9.91 -13.24
C ASP A 179 -16.05 -9.53 -13.91
N GLU A 180 -15.15 -10.50 -14.07
CA GLU A 180 -13.80 -10.27 -14.63
C GLU A 180 -13.84 -9.68 -16.04
N LEU A 181 -14.81 -10.05 -16.86
CA LEU A 181 -14.90 -9.55 -18.23
C LEU A 181 -15.27 -8.05 -18.22
N LYS A 182 -16.26 -7.67 -17.40
CA LYS A 182 -16.60 -6.25 -17.20
C LYS A 182 -15.47 -5.46 -16.55
N MET A 183 -14.73 -6.08 -15.63
CA MET A 183 -13.55 -5.47 -15.00
C MET A 183 -12.47 -5.16 -16.05
N ILE A 184 -12.12 -6.13 -16.91
CA ILE A 184 -11.17 -5.93 -18.02
C ILE A 184 -11.66 -4.82 -18.95
N GLN A 185 -12.95 -4.83 -19.31
CA GLN A 185 -13.54 -3.81 -20.18
C GLN A 185 -13.45 -2.41 -19.57
N GLU A 186 -13.81 -2.25 -18.29
CA GLU A 186 -13.74 -0.97 -17.61
C GLU A 186 -12.30 -0.43 -17.56
N ILE A 187 -11.33 -1.26 -17.18
CA ILE A 187 -9.92 -0.86 -17.08
C ILE A 187 -9.36 -0.52 -18.47
N LYS A 188 -9.65 -1.34 -19.49
CA LYS A 188 -9.26 -1.03 -20.87
C LYS A 188 -9.83 0.30 -21.36
N ASN A 189 -11.11 0.53 -21.13
CA ASN A 189 -11.79 1.76 -21.54
C ASN A 189 -11.20 2.97 -20.81
N LYS A 190 -10.96 2.85 -19.51
CA LYS A 190 -10.29 3.90 -18.72
C LYS A 190 -8.90 4.21 -19.25
N SER A 191 -8.17 3.18 -19.68
CA SER A 191 -6.80 3.28 -20.21
C SER A 191 -6.74 3.68 -21.69
N GLN A 192 -7.87 3.78 -22.38
CA GLN A 192 -7.94 3.94 -23.85
C GLN A 192 -7.19 2.84 -24.62
N ALA A 193 -7.04 1.65 -24.02
CA ALA A 193 -6.26 0.53 -24.55
C ALA A 193 -7.12 -0.39 -25.44
N PHE A 194 -7.83 0.21 -26.42
CA PHE A 194 -8.84 -0.50 -27.22
C PHE A 194 -8.29 -1.62 -28.09
N SER A 195 -7.00 -1.56 -28.44
CA SER A 195 -6.31 -2.59 -29.22
C SER A 195 -6.07 -3.89 -28.45
N LEU A 196 -6.12 -3.88 -27.11
CA LEU A 196 -5.90 -5.10 -26.32
C LEU A 196 -7.07 -6.07 -26.46
N ASN A 197 -6.76 -7.35 -26.67
CA ASN A 197 -7.79 -8.39 -26.77
C ASN A 197 -8.24 -8.85 -25.37
N GLU A 198 -9.55 -8.76 -25.10
CA GLU A 198 -10.13 -9.10 -23.79
C GLU A 198 -10.01 -10.58 -23.47
N LYS A 199 -10.15 -11.46 -24.47
CA LYS A 199 -9.99 -12.90 -24.28
C LYS A 199 -8.55 -13.24 -23.91
N ASN A 200 -7.56 -12.62 -24.56
CA ASN A 200 -6.16 -12.84 -24.23
C ASN A 200 -5.84 -12.40 -22.79
N LEU A 201 -6.37 -11.25 -22.35
CA LEU A 201 -6.22 -10.80 -20.95
C LEU A 201 -6.90 -11.76 -19.97
N GLN A 202 -8.09 -12.26 -20.31
CA GLN A 202 -8.80 -13.22 -19.47
C GLN A 202 -8.06 -14.56 -19.36
N GLU A 203 -7.49 -15.06 -20.46
CA GLU A 203 -6.66 -16.27 -20.46
C GLU A 203 -5.38 -16.08 -19.64
N ARG A 204 -4.73 -14.91 -19.77
CA ARG A 204 -3.57 -14.54 -18.97
C ARG A 204 -3.89 -14.48 -17.47
N LEU A 205 -5.02 -13.87 -17.11
CA LEU A 205 -5.51 -13.83 -15.72
C LEU A 205 -5.73 -15.24 -15.15
N LYS A 206 -6.42 -16.11 -15.89
CA LYS A 206 -6.65 -17.50 -15.48
C LYS A 206 -5.36 -18.27 -15.27
N SER A 207 -4.40 -18.11 -16.18
CA SER A 207 -3.08 -18.74 -16.07
C SER A 207 -2.33 -18.27 -14.81
N LEU A 208 -2.34 -16.97 -14.55
CA LEU A 208 -1.61 -16.39 -13.41
C LEU A 208 -2.21 -16.83 -12.06
N LYS A 209 -3.54 -16.87 -11.95
CA LYS A 209 -4.29 -17.31 -10.75
C LYS A 209 -3.94 -18.74 -10.30
N ASN A 210 -3.49 -19.61 -11.20
CA ASN A 210 -3.16 -21.00 -10.88
C ASN A 210 -1.86 -21.17 -10.06
N ASN A 211 -1.05 -20.12 -9.93
CA ASN A 211 0.26 -20.19 -9.27
C ASN A 211 0.20 -20.01 -7.74
N ASN A 212 -1.00 -19.87 -7.15
CA ASN A 212 -1.24 -19.83 -5.70
C ASN A 212 -0.35 -18.83 -4.94
N TYR A 213 -0.23 -17.60 -5.47
CA TYR A 213 0.50 -16.52 -4.80
C TYR A 213 -0.19 -16.09 -3.51
N ASP A 214 0.59 -15.58 -2.55
CA ASP A 214 0.05 -14.97 -1.33
C ASP A 214 -0.89 -13.81 -1.71
N PRO A 215 -2.18 -13.87 -1.34
CA PRO A 215 -3.14 -12.82 -1.65
C PRO A 215 -2.72 -11.44 -1.13
N TRP A 216 -2.02 -11.38 0.01
CA TRP A 216 -1.57 -10.12 0.60
C TRP A 216 -0.42 -9.46 -0.15
N GLN A 217 0.20 -10.16 -1.10
CA GLN A 217 1.20 -9.60 -2.03
C GLN A 217 0.59 -9.25 -3.39
N ILE A 218 -0.61 -9.76 -3.69
CA ILE A 218 -1.32 -9.52 -4.96
C ILE A 218 -2.30 -8.35 -4.83
N CYS A 219 -3.04 -8.28 -3.73
CA CYS A 219 -4.05 -7.25 -3.53
C CYS A 219 -3.38 -5.89 -3.31
N CYS A 220 -3.83 -4.86 -4.04
CA CYS A 220 -3.53 -3.47 -3.70
C CYS A 220 -4.59 -2.95 -2.72
N GLY A 221 -4.14 -2.33 -1.64
CA GLY A 221 -4.96 -1.89 -0.54
C GLY A 221 -5.94 -0.78 -0.94
N HIS A 222 -5.55 0.16 -1.81
CA HIS A 222 -6.50 1.14 -2.37
C HIS A 222 -7.68 0.46 -3.07
N HIS A 223 -7.44 -0.61 -3.85
CA HIS A 223 -8.54 -1.37 -4.46
C HIS A 223 -9.40 -2.10 -3.42
N LEU A 224 -8.80 -2.65 -2.36
CA LEU A 224 -9.57 -3.27 -1.27
C LEU A 224 -10.47 -2.26 -0.57
N VAL A 225 -9.97 -1.03 -0.35
CA VAL A 225 -10.75 0.06 0.25
C VAL A 225 -11.90 0.49 -0.67
N GLU A 226 -11.68 0.58 -1.98
CA GLU A 226 -12.75 0.87 -2.95
C GLU A 226 -13.86 -0.20 -2.93
N ILE A 227 -13.47 -1.48 -2.87
CA ILE A 227 -14.43 -2.59 -2.75
C ILE A 227 -15.18 -2.51 -1.42
N LEU A 228 -14.49 -2.22 -0.30
CA LEU A 228 -15.11 -2.04 1.01
C LEU A 228 -16.09 -0.87 1.01
N SER A 229 -15.73 0.28 0.43
CA SER A 229 -16.60 1.45 0.26
C SER A 229 -17.88 1.10 -0.49
N PHE A 230 -17.76 0.36 -1.60
CA PHE A 230 -18.92 -0.13 -2.34
C PHE A 230 -19.77 -1.10 -1.50
N GLY A 231 -19.14 -2.03 -0.80
CA GLY A 231 -19.81 -2.98 0.10
C GLY A 231 -20.61 -2.30 1.20
N LEU A 232 -20.02 -1.33 1.90
CA LEU A 232 -20.67 -0.60 3.00
C LEU A 232 -21.85 0.27 2.56
N ARG A 233 -21.95 0.62 1.27
CA ARG A 233 -23.13 1.28 0.70
C ARG A 233 -24.24 0.31 0.29
N LYS A 234 -23.89 -0.97 0.09
CA LYS A 234 -24.73 -1.97 -0.58
C LYS A 234 -24.90 -3.23 0.27
N ALA A 235 -24.05 -4.23 0.09
CA ALA A 235 -24.17 -5.55 0.70
C ALA A 235 -23.92 -5.59 2.20
N LEU A 236 -23.06 -4.70 2.72
CA LEU A 236 -22.58 -4.73 4.12
C LEU A 236 -23.20 -3.63 4.98
N GLY A 237 -23.88 -2.66 4.37
CA GLY A 237 -24.43 -1.49 5.05
C GLY A 237 -25.37 -0.69 4.15
N SER A 238 -25.83 0.46 4.62
CA SER A 238 -26.71 1.37 3.85
C SER A 238 -26.19 2.80 3.90
N ASN A 239 -24.87 2.95 4.05
CA ASN A 239 -24.21 4.24 4.23
C ASN A 239 -24.35 5.12 2.99
N LYS A 240 -24.35 6.43 3.19
CA LYS A 240 -24.25 7.37 2.06
C LYS A 240 -22.82 7.35 1.55
N ALA A 241 -22.63 7.68 0.27
CA ALA A 241 -21.30 7.69 -0.33
C ALA A 241 -20.31 8.61 0.39
N ALA A 242 -20.77 9.77 0.85
CA ALA A 242 -19.95 10.73 1.60
C ALA A 242 -19.44 10.20 2.95
N ASP A 243 -20.13 9.23 3.56
CA ASP A 243 -19.78 8.70 4.88
C ASP A 243 -18.68 7.63 4.79
N VAL A 244 -18.61 6.92 3.66
CA VAL A 244 -17.71 5.78 3.43
C VAL A 244 -16.83 5.98 2.19
N GLU A 245 -16.43 7.22 1.91
CA GLU A 245 -15.47 7.51 0.84
C GLU A 245 -14.14 6.77 1.09
N PRO A 246 -13.44 6.27 0.06
CA PRO A 246 -12.20 5.53 0.22
C PRO A 246 -11.16 6.22 1.13
N ASN A 247 -10.90 7.51 0.90
CA ASN A 247 -9.98 8.30 1.73
C ASN A 247 -10.42 8.40 3.20
N SER A 248 -11.74 8.45 3.45
CA SER A 248 -12.31 8.46 4.81
C SER A 248 -12.11 7.10 5.48
N LEU A 249 -12.31 6.01 4.75
CA LEU A 249 -12.10 4.65 5.25
C LEU A 249 -10.62 4.37 5.51
N GLU A 250 -9.70 4.79 4.64
CA GLU A 250 -8.25 4.71 4.90
C GLU A 250 -7.86 5.44 6.17
N ARG A 251 -8.40 6.65 6.37
CA ARG A 251 -8.20 7.41 7.62
C ARG A 251 -8.74 6.64 8.82
N SER A 252 -9.92 6.06 8.70
CA SER A 252 -10.56 5.29 9.77
C SER A 252 -9.76 4.03 10.11
N LEU A 253 -9.26 3.32 9.10
CA LEU A 253 -8.35 2.18 9.25
C LEU A 253 -7.06 2.60 9.99
N ARG A 254 -6.44 3.71 9.60
CA ARG A 254 -5.26 4.26 10.30
C ARG A 254 -5.56 4.62 11.75
N LEU A 255 -6.74 5.17 12.05
CA LEU A 255 -7.14 5.51 13.43
C LEU A 255 -7.43 4.26 14.27
N ALA A 256 -8.08 3.24 13.68
CA ALA A 256 -8.43 1.99 14.35
C ALA A 256 -7.23 1.07 14.62
N TYR A 257 -6.14 1.25 13.87
CA TYR A 257 -4.92 0.47 13.98
C TYR A 257 -4.13 0.84 15.23
N GLU A 258 -3.95 -0.09 16.15
CA GLU A 258 -3.25 0.13 17.42
C GLU A 258 -1.75 -0.18 17.31
N GLU A 259 -0.98 0.40 18.24
CA GLU A 259 0.48 0.20 18.30
C GLU A 259 0.87 -1.26 18.52
N ILE A 260 0.09 -2.01 19.31
CA ILE A 260 0.33 -3.44 19.50
C ILE A 260 0.21 -4.24 18.20
N TYR A 261 -0.57 -3.78 17.21
CA TYR A 261 -0.64 -4.44 15.92
C TYR A 261 0.63 -4.20 15.11
N PHE A 262 1.22 -3.00 15.21
CA PHE A 262 2.50 -2.69 14.57
C PHE A 262 3.63 -3.52 15.17
N HIS A 263 3.66 -3.69 16.50
CA HIS A 263 4.70 -4.46 17.20
C HIS A 263 4.76 -5.94 16.79
N GLN A 264 3.67 -6.46 16.20
CA GLN A 264 3.60 -7.85 15.71
C GLN A 264 4.09 -8.00 14.26
N THR A 265 4.42 -6.91 13.57
CA THR A 265 4.85 -6.92 12.17
C THR A 265 6.32 -7.29 12.02
N GLN A 266 6.67 -7.90 10.88
CA GLN A 266 8.07 -8.13 10.53
C GLN A 266 8.78 -6.79 10.30
N LEU A 267 8.11 -5.81 9.71
CA LEU A 267 8.62 -4.45 9.54
C LEU A 267 9.07 -3.82 10.86
N TYR A 268 8.30 -3.95 11.94
CA TYR A 268 8.73 -3.47 13.27
C TYR A 268 10.03 -4.15 13.73
N LEU A 269 10.11 -5.47 13.59
CA LEU A 269 11.31 -6.24 13.95
C LEU A 269 12.53 -5.85 13.09
N ASP A 270 12.30 -5.57 11.82
CA ASP A 270 13.33 -5.14 10.89
C ASP A 270 13.84 -3.73 11.24
N ILE A 271 12.96 -2.82 11.64
CA ILE A 271 13.36 -1.50 12.16
C ILE A 271 14.21 -1.65 13.43
N ARG A 272 13.77 -2.49 14.39
CA ARG A 272 14.56 -2.75 15.62
C ARG A 272 15.92 -3.38 15.30
N THR A 273 15.96 -4.29 14.34
CA THR A 273 17.20 -4.89 13.86
C THR A 273 18.11 -3.83 13.25
N TRP A 274 17.56 -2.91 12.46
CA TRP A 274 18.29 -1.78 11.91
C TRP A 274 18.88 -0.88 13.02
N GLU A 275 18.10 -0.52 14.03
CA GLU A 275 18.56 0.27 15.18
C GLU A 275 19.71 -0.40 15.92
N SER A 276 19.64 -1.72 16.13
CA SER A 276 20.71 -2.47 16.82
C SER A 276 22.05 -2.44 16.07
N ARG A 277 22.01 -2.41 14.73
CA ARG A 277 23.18 -2.29 13.86
C ARG A 277 23.68 -0.85 13.75
N ASN A 278 22.83 0.12 14.06
CA ASN A 278 23.07 1.55 13.94
C ASN A 278 22.93 2.26 15.30
N GLN A 279 23.66 1.83 16.33
CA GLN A 279 23.43 2.21 17.75
C GLN A 279 23.32 3.71 18.06
N SER A 280 23.88 4.59 17.21
CA SER A 280 23.76 6.06 17.35
C SER A 280 22.44 6.63 16.81
N PHE A 281 21.62 5.80 16.15
CA PHE A 281 20.43 6.19 15.42
C PHE A 281 19.23 5.36 15.89
N ARG A 282 18.13 6.05 16.16
CA ARG A 282 16.88 5.45 16.62
C ARG A 282 15.73 5.96 15.77
N VAL A 283 14.75 5.10 15.54
CA VAL A 283 13.53 5.35 14.78
C VAL A 283 12.33 5.29 15.71
N LEU A 284 12.15 4.18 16.43
CA LEU A 284 10.97 3.89 17.22
C LEU A 284 11.09 4.41 18.64
N ARG A 285 9.95 4.73 19.26
CA ARG A 285 9.88 5.01 20.70
C ARG A 285 10.29 3.77 21.48
N ASN A 286 10.79 3.96 22.71
CA ASN A 286 11.00 2.83 23.60
C ASN A 286 9.64 2.29 24.02
N ASP A 287 9.50 0.96 24.04
CA ASP A 287 8.30 0.32 24.59
C ASP A 287 8.24 0.66 26.09
N THR A 288 7.20 1.39 26.51
CA THR A 288 6.91 1.67 27.93
C THR A 288 6.13 0.55 28.58
#